data_AF-A0A3R8N7M4-F1
#
_entry.id   AF-A0A3R8N7M4-F1
#
_cell.length_a   1.000
_cell.length_b   1.000
_cell.length_c   1.000
_cell.angle_alpha   90.00
_cell.angle_beta   90.00
_cell.angle_gamma   90.00
#
_symmetry.space_group_name_H-M   'P 1'
#
loop_
_entity.id
_entity.type
_entity.pdbx_description
1 polymer ?
#
loop_
_entity_poly.entity_id
_entity_poly.type
_entity_poly.pdbx_seq_one_letter_code
_entity_poly.pdbx_strand_id
1 'polypeptide(L)'
;MIGVALACGLTTAGASAPADAPVNLPPDPGKAVVTKTCQSCHDLDMVTEARHTAPEWTSVIQRMRANGAELSDDEAKQAQAYLVKVYGKSG
;
A
#
# COMPACT_ATOMS: atom_id res chain seq x y z
N MET A 1 20.69 12.28 -56.57
CA MET A 1 20.32 13.12 -55.40
C MET A 1 18.90 13.57 -55.68
N ILE A 2 17.81 13.18 -55.02
CA ILE A 2 17.52 12.80 -53.64
C ILE A 2 16.31 11.84 -53.73
N GLY A 3 16.45 10.61 -53.21
CA GLY A 3 15.34 9.67 -53.06
C GLY A 3 14.96 9.61 -51.59
N VAL A 4 13.90 10.32 -51.19
CA VAL A 4 13.34 10.21 -49.84
C VAL A 4 12.17 9.25 -49.91
N ALA A 5 12.46 7.98 -49.64
CA ALA A 5 11.44 7.01 -49.26
C ALA A 5 11.04 7.32 -47.81
N LEU A 6 9.85 7.90 -47.64
CA LEU A 6 9.26 8.20 -46.34
C LEU A 6 8.82 6.86 -45.71
N ALA A 7 9.64 6.32 -44.83
CA ALA A 7 9.31 5.14 -44.04
C ALA A 7 8.25 5.51 -42.98
N CYS A 8 7.00 5.12 -43.22
CA CYS A 8 5.95 5.13 -42.21
C CYS A 8 5.87 3.70 -41.65
N GLY A 9 6.53 3.44 -40.52
CA GLY A 9 6.68 2.08 -40.01
C GLY A 9 6.79 2.01 -38.49
N LEU A 10 5.70 1.51 -37.89
CA LEU A 10 5.56 0.90 -36.55
C LEU A 10 5.73 1.81 -35.32
N THR A 11 4.63 2.44 -34.92
CA THR A 11 4.37 2.69 -33.50
C THR A 11 3.93 1.38 -32.85
N THR A 12 4.80 0.72 -32.09
CA THR A 12 4.37 -0.29 -31.13
C THR A 12 3.60 0.42 -30.02
N ALA A 13 2.28 0.22 -29.97
CA ALA A 13 1.45 0.63 -28.86
C ALA A 13 1.99 -0.04 -27.57
N GLY A 14 2.56 0.76 -26.67
CA GLY A 14 2.89 0.29 -25.33
C GLY A 14 1.61 -0.13 -24.63
N ALA A 15 1.52 -1.38 -24.22
CA ALA A 15 0.47 -1.85 -23.34
C ALA A 15 0.63 -1.13 -22.01
N SER A 16 -0.22 -0.14 -21.74
CA SER A 16 -0.43 0.38 -20.40
C SER A 16 -0.94 -0.77 -19.55
N ALA A 17 -0.13 -1.25 -18.60
CA ALA A 17 -0.61 -2.12 -17.54
C ALA A 17 -1.78 -1.41 -16.83
N PRO A 18 -2.82 -2.14 -16.36
CA PRO A 18 -3.89 -1.51 -15.62
C PRO A 18 -3.32 -0.87 -14.36
N ALA A 19 -3.49 0.44 -14.25
CA ALA A 19 -3.24 1.18 -13.03
C ALA A 19 -4.30 0.77 -11.97
N ASP A 20 -3.81 0.40 -10.79
CA ASP A 20 -4.44 0.59 -9.48
C ASP A 20 -5.87 0.06 -9.32
N ALA A 21 -6.01 -1.26 -9.26
CA ALA A 21 -7.19 -1.83 -8.61
C ALA A 21 -7.10 -1.56 -7.10
N PRO A 22 -8.17 -1.06 -6.44
CA PRO A 22 -8.12 -0.74 -5.02
C PRO A 22 -7.80 -1.99 -4.19
N VAL A 23 -6.81 -1.86 -3.30
CA VAL A 23 -6.38 -2.93 -2.40
C VAL A 23 -7.51 -3.32 -1.46
N ASN A 24 -7.99 -4.57 -1.58
CA ASN A 24 -9.04 -5.08 -0.70
C ASN A 24 -8.45 -5.79 0.52
N LEU A 25 -8.45 -5.09 1.64
CA LEU A 25 -8.04 -5.61 2.95
C LEU A 25 -8.99 -6.72 3.47
N PRO A 26 -8.47 -7.82 4.07
CA PRO A 26 -9.28 -8.84 4.71
C PRO A 26 -10.27 -8.29 5.76
N PRO A 27 -11.50 -8.83 5.85
CA PRO A 27 -12.50 -8.32 6.78
C PRO A 27 -12.15 -8.63 8.25
N ASP A 28 -12.09 -7.58 9.08
CA ASP A 28 -11.85 -7.63 10.54
C ASP A 28 -12.16 -6.26 11.16
N PRO A 29 -12.48 -6.15 12.47
CA PRO A 29 -12.77 -4.86 13.10
C PRO A 29 -11.70 -3.77 12.90
N GLY A 30 -10.41 -4.13 12.83
CA GLY A 30 -9.34 -3.15 12.62
C GLY A 30 -9.13 -2.72 11.16
N LYS A 31 -9.81 -3.37 10.19
CA LYS A 31 -9.75 -3.00 8.76
C LYS A 31 -10.10 -1.53 8.55
N ALA A 32 -11.19 -1.06 9.17
CA ALA A 32 -11.70 0.30 8.95
C ALA A 32 -10.68 1.37 9.36
N VAL A 33 -9.96 1.14 10.47
CA VAL A 33 -8.91 2.05 10.95
C VAL A 33 -7.74 2.07 9.96
N VAL A 34 -7.27 0.91 9.52
CA VAL A 34 -6.16 0.81 8.55
C VAL A 34 -6.54 1.44 7.21
N THR A 35 -7.75 1.16 6.70
CA THR A 35 -8.24 1.80 5.47
C THR A 35 -8.30 3.31 5.62
N LYS A 36 -8.92 3.82 6.69
CA LYS A 36 -9.07 5.28 6.87
C LYS A 36 -7.73 6.00 7.01
N THR A 37 -6.83 5.47 7.82
CA THR A 37 -5.63 6.22 8.22
C THR A 37 -4.39 5.87 7.40
N CYS A 38 -4.17 4.60 7.08
CA CYS A 38 -2.92 4.21 6.41
C CYS A 38 -2.90 4.58 4.92
N GLN A 39 -4.06 4.85 4.32
CA GLN A 39 -4.16 5.30 2.93
C GLN A 39 -4.19 6.83 2.78
N SER A 40 -4.08 7.59 3.87
CA SER A 40 -4.21 9.06 3.83
C SER A 40 -3.01 9.76 3.17
N CYS A 41 -1.86 9.09 3.12
CA CYS A 41 -0.60 9.67 2.65
C CYS A 41 0.08 8.87 1.52
N HIS A 42 -0.24 7.58 1.37
CA HIS A 42 0.30 6.68 0.34
C HIS A 42 -0.63 5.47 0.18
N ASP A 43 -0.45 4.68 -0.87
CA ASP A 43 -1.25 3.47 -1.09
C ASP A 43 -0.99 2.37 -0.06
N LEU A 44 -1.94 1.42 0.04
CA LEU A 44 -1.89 0.32 1.01
C LEU A 44 -1.02 -0.85 0.56
N ASP A 45 -0.41 -0.80 -0.63
CA ASP A 45 0.42 -1.88 -1.16
C ASP A 45 1.53 -2.26 -0.19
N MET A 46 2.26 -1.25 0.33
CA MET A 46 3.32 -1.44 1.32
C MET A 46 2.82 -2.15 2.59
N VAL A 47 1.56 -1.94 2.99
CA VAL A 47 0.96 -2.60 4.16
C VAL A 47 0.67 -4.06 3.85
N THR A 48 0.12 -4.35 2.67
CA THR A 48 -0.32 -5.71 2.30
C THR A 48 0.81 -6.63 1.89
N GLU A 49 1.92 -6.08 1.42
CA GLU A 49 3.14 -6.82 1.07
C GLU A 49 4.03 -7.08 2.30
N ALA A 50 3.98 -6.22 3.31
CA ALA A 50 4.80 -6.34 4.50
C ALA A 50 4.34 -7.51 5.40
N ARG A 51 5.31 -8.19 6.01
CA ARG A 51 5.07 -9.15 7.10
C ARG A 51 5.97 -8.80 8.26
N HIS A 52 5.35 -8.47 9.39
CA HIS A 52 6.05 -8.04 10.59
C HIS A 52 5.54 -8.77 11.82
N THR A 53 6.40 -8.91 12.82
CA THR A 53 6.03 -9.31 14.18
C THR A 53 5.25 -8.18 14.86
N ALA A 54 4.59 -8.47 15.98
CA ALA A 54 3.88 -7.46 16.77
C ALA A 54 4.71 -6.22 17.16
N PRO A 55 5.96 -6.33 17.66
CA PRO A 55 6.77 -5.15 17.97
C PRO A 55 7.20 -4.38 16.73
N GLU A 56 7.46 -5.06 15.60
CA GLU A 56 7.80 -4.40 14.35
C GLU A 56 6.60 -3.60 13.80
N TRP A 57 5.38 -4.14 13.87
CA TRP A 57 4.17 -3.40 13.51
C TRP A 57 3.93 -2.19 14.43
N THR A 58 4.23 -2.30 15.73
CA THR A 58 4.23 -1.12 16.62
C THR A 58 5.17 -0.05 16.09
N SER A 59 6.41 -0.41 15.76
CA SER A 59 7.40 0.54 15.24
C SER A 59 6.96 1.20 13.94
N VAL A 60 6.32 0.45 13.03
CA VAL A 60 5.74 1.01 11.81
C VAL A 60 4.65 2.04 12.12
N ILE A 61 3.69 1.71 12.99
CA ILE A 61 2.61 2.62 13.38
C ILE A 61 3.18 3.89 14.01
N GLN A 62 4.15 3.77 14.93
CA GLN A 62 4.78 4.93 15.56
C GLN A 62 5.54 5.79 14.55
N ARG A 63 6.22 5.18 13.58
CA ARG A 63 6.86 5.91 12.48
C ARG A 63 5.83 6.69 11.65
N MET A 64 4.67 6.11 11.37
CA MET A 64 3.61 6.81 10.63
C MET A 64 3.02 7.97 11.43
N ARG A 65 2.81 7.80 12.75
CA ARG A 65 2.41 8.90 13.64
C ARG A 65 3.44 10.02 13.66
N ALA A 66 4.73 9.68 13.72
CA ALA A 66 5.83 10.65 13.63
C ALA A 66 5.86 11.40 12.29
N ASN A 67 5.39 10.76 11.22
CA ASN A 67 5.23 11.37 9.90
C ASN A 67 3.91 12.13 9.72
N GLY A 68 3.10 12.27 10.77
CA GLY A 68 1.86 13.06 10.77
C GLY A 68 0.56 12.25 10.61
N ALA A 69 0.61 10.91 10.64
CA ALA A 69 -0.62 10.12 10.67
C ALA A 69 -1.38 10.34 11.99
N GLU A 70 -2.60 10.86 11.89
CA GLU A 70 -3.48 11.09 13.04
C GLU A 70 -4.15 9.78 13.46
N LEU A 71 -3.58 9.16 14.50
CA LEU A 71 -4.07 7.92 15.07
C LEU A 71 -4.07 8.05 16.59
N SER A 72 -5.24 7.93 17.21
CA SER A 72 -5.35 7.85 18.67
C SER A 72 -4.68 6.57 19.20
N ASP A 73 -4.40 6.51 20.50
CA ASP A 73 -3.75 5.34 21.08
C ASP A 73 -4.62 4.07 20.98
N ASP A 74 -5.95 4.21 21.01
CA ASP A 74 -6.87 3.09 20.85
C ASP A 74 -7.00 2.65 19.39
N GLU A 75 -7.04 3.59 18.44
CA GLU A 75 -6.94 3.27 17.01
C GLU A 75 -5.60 2.60 16.68
N ALA A 76 -4.49 3.04 17.30
CA ALA A 76 -3.18 2.43 17.14
C ALA A 76 -3.15 0.98 17.61
N LYS A 77 -3.76 0.67 18.77
CA LYS A 77 -3.91 -0.71 19.25
C LYS A 77 -4.78 -1.55 18.31
N GLN A 78 -5.89 -1.00 17.82
CA GLN A 78 -6.78 -1.70 16.89
C GLN A 78 -6.09 -1.99 15.55
N ALA A 79 -5.37 -1.01 15.00
CA ALA A 79 -4.58 -1.17 13.79
C ALA A 79 -3.48 -2.22 13.99
N GLN A 80 -2.73 -2.16 15.11
CA GLN A 80 -1.70 -3.15 15.41
C GLN A 80 -2.29 -4.57 15.50
N ALA A 81 -3.38 -4.75 16.23
CA ALA A 81 -4.03 -6.05 16.39
C ALA A 81 -4.44 -6.64 15.03
N TYR A 82 -5.00 -5.81 14.15
CA TYR A 82 -5.35 -6.20 12.80
C TYR A 82 -4.12 -6.56 11.96
N LEU A 83 -3.10 -5.70 11.94
CA LEU A 83 -1.89 -5.90 11.15
C LEU A 83 -1.14 -7.17 11.57
N VAL A 84 -1.08 -7.46 12.87
CA VAL A 84 -0.49 -8.70 13.39
C VAL A 84 -1.32 -9.92 13.00
N LYS A 85 -2.65 -9.85 13.14
CA LYS A 85 -3.55 -10.96 12.84
C LYS A 85 -3.53 -11.34 11.36
N VAL A 86 -3.48 -10.34 10.49
CA VAL A 86 -3.64 -10.52 9.03
C VAL A 86 -2.29 -10.58 8.31
N TYR A 87 -1.33 -9.79 8.75
CA TYR A 87 -0.01 -9.61 8.12
C TYR A 87 1.13 -9.90 9.09
N GLY A 88 0.89 -10.72 10.10
CA GLY A 88 1.91 -11.20 11.02
C GLY A 88 2.94 -12.09 10.33
N LYS A 89 4.21 -11.94 10.70
CA LYS A 89 5.23 -12.94 10.41
C LYS A 89 5.13 -14.07 11.44
N SER A 90 5.13 -15.33 10.98
CA SER A 90 5.36 -16.48 11.86
C SER A 90 6.75 -16.36 12.48
N GLY A 91 6.80 -16.28 13.81
CA GLY A 91 8.06 -16.22 14.57
C GLY A 91 8.96 -17.42 14.31
#